data_AF-A0AAN9TFQ2-F1
#
_entry.id   AF-A0AAN9TFQ2-F1
#
_cell.length_a   1.000
_cell.length_b   1.000
_cell.length_c   1.000
_cell.angle_alpha   90.00
_cell.angle_beta   90.00
_cell.angle_gamma   90.00
#
_symmetry.space_group_name_H-M   'P 1'
#
loop_
_entity.id
_entity.type
_entity.pdbx_description
1 polymer ?
#
loop_
_entity_poly.entity_id
_entity_poly.type
_entity_poly.pdbx_seq_one_letter_code
_entity_poly.pdbx_strand_id
1 'polypeptide(L)'
;MPLFGKSQKSPAEVVKALKDALTALERGDKKSDKAQEDVSKNLLLIKNMLYGNSDSEPQTDIVVAQVAQEFYNSNLLYSLICNLNKIDFEGKKDVAQVFNNILRRQIGTRSPTVEYICTKPEILFTLMGGYELQEIALNCGSMLRECARYEALAKIMLNSEDFFNFFRYVEVSTFDIASDAFSTFKELLTRHKIICSEFLEQNYEKVFQHYQRLLNSENYVTRRQSLKLLGELLLDRHNFTVMTRYISNPDNLKLMMNMLKEKSRNIQFEAFHVFKVFVANPNKPKPILDILLRNQEKLVDFLSRFHTDRSEDEQFNDEKAYLIKQIKELKPIPSSSSTMGASSSATSSHSSTTTTYFGSNAVSKTSGSASVVVSSNTSTTLADSSIDASNSITSSSVNVTNNVMSDSSVTSTRNTFS
;
A
#
# COMPACT_ATOMS: atom_id res chain seq x y z
N MET A 1 -53.17 1.32 -32.20
CA MET A 1 -52.88 1.59 -30.78
C MET A 1 -51.38 1.47 -30.57
N PRO A 2 -50.64 2.54 -30.29
CA PRO A 2 -49.31 2.42 -29.70
C PRO A 2 -49.38 2.73 -28.19
N LEU A 3 -48.29 2.46 -27.45
CA LEU A 3 -48.00 2.82 -26.05
C LEU A 3 -48.25 1.75 -24.97
N PHE A 4 -47.40 0.73 -24.93
CA PHE A 4 -46.90 0.18 -23.66
C PHE A 4 -45.39 -0.08 -23.78
N GLY A 5 -44.62 0.98 -23.95
CA GLY A 5 -43.21 0.94 -23.56
C GLY A 5 -43.18 0.94 -22.03
N LYS A 6 -42.55 -0.06 -21.41
CA LYS A 6 -42.31 -0.06 -19.95
C LYS A 6 -41.67 1.28 -19.58
N SER A 7 -42.34 2.11 -18.79
CA SER A 7 -41.77 3.36 -18.29
C SER A 7 -40.42 3.05 -17.61
N GLN A 8 -39.36 3.70 -18.07
CA GLN A 8 -38.04 3.56 -17.49
C GLN A 8 -38.08 4.14 -16.06
N LYS A 9 -37.81 3.28 -15.07
CA LYS A 9 -37.83 3.69 -13.65
C LYS A 9 -36.89 4.86 -13.43
N SER A 10 -37.32 5.83 -12.62
CA SER A 10 -36.46 6.95 -12.22
C SER A 10 -35.33 6.50 -11.29
N PRO A 11 -34.21 7.24 -11.20
CA PRO A 11 -33.13 6.93 -10.26
C PRO A 11 -33.61 6.75 -8.82
N ALA A 12 -34.50 7.63 -8.34
CA ALA A 12 -35.05 7.56 -6.99
C ALA A 12 -35.89 6.29 -6.75
N GLU A 13 -36.69 5.87 -7.73
CA GLU A 13 -37.47 4.63 -7.63
C GLU A 13 -36.56 3.39 -7.58
N VAL A 14 -35.48 3.36 -8.35
CA VAL A 14 -34.53 2.23 -8.35
C VAL A 14 -33.75 2.17 -7.04
N VAL A 15 -33.26 3.30 -6.53
CA VAL A 15 -32.54 3.37 -5.25
C VAL A 15 -33.45 2.97 -4.09
N LYS A 16 -34.70 3.45 -4.06
CA LYS A 16 -35.69 3.05 -3.07
C LYS A 16 -35.98 1.54 -3.15
N ALA A 17 -36.20 1.01 -4.35
CA ALA A 17 -36.44 -0.42 -4.55
C ALA A 17 -35.25 -1.28 -4.09
N LEU A 18 -34.00 -0.84 -4.34
CA LEU A 18 -32.81 -1.51 -3.83
C LEU A 18 -32.77 -1.51 -2.30
N LYS A 19 -33.07 -0.37 -1.66
CA LYS A 19 -33.10 -0.28 -0.19
C LYS A 19 -34.16 -1.20 0.42
N ASP A 20 -35.36 -1.24 -0.14
CA ASP A 20 -36.45 -2.09 0.34
C ASP A 20 -36.08 -3.58 0.18
N ALA A 21 -35.50 -3.96 -0.97
CA ALA A 21 -35.03 -5.32 -1.22
C ALA A 21 -33.88 -5.72 -0.29
N LEU A 22 -32.92 -4.82 -0.05
CA LEU A 22 -31.81 -5.05 0.87
C LEU A 22 -32.29 -5.23 2.32
N THR A 23 -33.28 -4.43 2.73
CA THR A 23 -33.88 -4.55 4.07
C THR A 23 -34.60 -5.90 4.22
N ALA A 24 -35.27 -6.37 3.17
CA ALA A 24 -35.91 -7.69 3.17
C ALA A 24 -34.86 -8.82 3.22
N LEU A 25 -33.76 -8.69 2.48
CA LEU A 25 -32.63 -9.61 2.51
C LEU A 25 -31.97 -9.65 3.91
N GLU A 26 -31.85 -8.49 4.56
CA GLU A 26 -31.25 -8.38 5.89
C GLU A 26 -32.04 -9.16 6.95
N ARG A 27 -33.39 -9.11 6.89
CA ARG A 27 -34.30 -9.78 7.83
C ARG A 27 -34.33 -11.30 7.71
N GLY A 28 -33.91 -11.87 6.57
CA GLY A 28 -33.85 -13.32 6.38
C GLY A 28 -35.21 -14.02 6.35
N ASP A 29 -36.26 -13.36 5.82
CA ASP A 29 -37.60 -13.93 5.74
C ASP A 29 -37.70 -15.09 4.72
N LYS A 30 -38.80 -15.85 4.75
CA LYS A 30 -39.15 -16.95 3.80
C LYS A 30 -39.11 -16.56 2.29
N LYS A 31 -38.88 -15.28 1.96
CA LYS A 31 -38.78 -14.72 0.61
C LYS A 31 -37.34 -14.28 0.25
N SER A 32 -36.31 -14.80 0.93
CA SER A 32 -34.91 -14.42 0.72
C SER A 32 -34.47 -14.51 -0.75
N ASP A 33 -34.87 -15.55 -1.48
CA ASP A 33 -34.52 -15.71 -2.90
C ASP A 33 -35.09 -14.59 -3.78
N LYS A 34 -36.32 -14.17 -3.49
CA LYS A 34 -36.95 -13.06 -4.21
C LYS A 34 -36.28 -11.73 -3.87
N ALA A 35 -35.93 -11.52 -2.60
CA ALA A 35 -35.20 -10.33 -2.17
C ALA A 35 -33.82 -10.26 -2.85
N GLN A 36 -33.11 -11.39 -2.95
CA GLN A 36 -31.82 -11.48 -3.63
C GLN A 36 -31.96 -11.15 -5.12
N GLU A 37 -32.94 -11.74 -5.82
CA GLU A 37 -33.20 -11.44 -7.24
C GLU A 37 -33.48 -9.93 -7.45
N ASP A 38 -34.27 -9.33 -6.55
CA ASP A 38 -34.58 -7.90 -6.62
C ASP A 38 -33.36 -7.02 -6.30
N VAL A 39 -32.48 -7.43 -5.36
CA VAL A 39 -31.20 -6.74 -5.12
C VAL A 39 -30.32 -6.77 -6.37
N SER A 40 -30.07 -7.95 -6.94
CA SER A 40 -29.21 -8.10 -8.13
C SER A 40 -29.76 -7.32 -9.33
N LYS A 41 -31.08 -7.37 -9.54
CA LYS A 41 -31.75 -6.59 -10.60
C LYS A 41 -31.58 -5.08 -10.42
N ASN A 42 -31.82 -4.55 -9.21
CA ASN A 42 -31.73 -3.11 -8.99
C ASN A 42 -30.28 -2.61 -9.00
N LEU A 43 -29.32 -3.41 -8.50
CA LEU A 43 -27.88 -3.10 -8.63
C LEU A 43 -27.45 -2.99 -10.09
N LEU A 44 -27.87 -3.94 -10.94
CA LEU A 44 -27.58 -3.89 -12.37
C LEU A 44 -28.18 -2.64 -13.04
N LEU A 45 -29.41 -2.27 -12.68
CA LEU A 45 -30.04 -1.03 -13.19
C LEU A 45 -29.26 0.21 -12.78
N ILE A 46 -28.82 0.30 -11.52
CA ILE A 46 -28.00 1.42 -11.03
C ILE A 46 -26.64 1.44 -11.73
N LYS A 47 -25.98 0.27 -11.89
CA LYS A 47 -24.72 0.17 -12.63
C LYS A 47 -24.88 0.70 -14.06
N ASN A 48 -25.94 0.30 -14.76
CA ASN A 48 -26.23 0.79 -16.11
C ASN A 48 -26.51 2.30 -16.14
N MET A 49 -27.15 2.86 -15.11
CA MET A 49 -27.32 4.32 -14.97
C MET A 49 -26.01 5.07 -14.71
N LEU A 50 -24.95 4.40 -14.23
CA LEU A 50 -23.67 5.02 -13.92
C LEU A 50 -22.61 4.83 -15.01
N TYR A 51 -22.63 3.68 -15.70
CA TYR A 51 -21.63 3.32 -16.71
C TYR A 51 -22.17 3.33 -18.14
N GLY A 52 -23.49 3.40 -18.31
CA GLY A 52 -24.14 3.14 -19.59
C GLY A 52 -24.23 1.65 -19.90
N ASN A 53 -24.92 1.32 -20.99
CA ASN A 53 -24.91 0.01 -21.61
C ASN A 53 -24.43 0.16 -23.07
N SER A 54 -24.06 -0.95 -23.70
CA SER A 54 -23.50 -0.99 -25.07
C SER A 54 -24.42 -0.40 -26.14
N ASP A 55 -25.70 -0.19 -25.82
CA ASP A 55 -26.74 0.29 -26.74
C ASP A 55 -27.31 1.68 -26.35
N SER A 56 -26.76 2.37 -25.33
CA SER A 56 -27.29 3.65 -24.80
C SER A 56 -26.34 4.84 -24.97
N GLU A 57 -26.92 6.02 -25.13
CA GLU A 57 -26.22 7.31 -25.06
C GLU A 57 -25.41 7.49 -23.75
N PRO A 58 -24.37 8.35 -23.75
CA PRO A 58 -23.59 8.66 -22.55
C PRO A 58 -24.50 9.06 -21.39
N GLN A 59 -24.25 8.49 -20.21
CA GLN A 59 -25.02 8.84 -19.01
C GLN A 59 -24.88 10.32 -18.72
N THR A 60 -26.01 11.00 -18.52
CA THR A 60 -25.98 12.43 -18.19
C THR A 60 -25.49 12.61 -16.75
N ASP A 61 -24.67 13.63 -16.51
CA ASP A 61 -24.21 14.00 -15.16
C ASP A 61 -25.37 14.21 -14.17
N ILE A 62 -26.55 14.56 -14.69
CA ILE A 62 -27.80 14.71 -13.93
C ILE A 62 -28.25 13.38 -13.34
N VAL A 63 -28.22 12.28 -14.11
CA VAL A 63 -28.61 10.95 -13.63
C VAL A 63 -27.66 10.48 -12.54
N VAL A 64 -26.35 10.63 -12.75
CA VAL A 64 -25.33 10.29 -11.75
C VAL A 64 -25.51 11.12 -10.48
N ALA A 65 -25.83 12.42 -10.61
CA ALA A 65 -26.12 13.29 -9.48
C ALA A 65 -27.35 12.84 -8.68
N GLN A 66 -28.44 12.45 -9.36
CA GLN A 66 -29.66 11.96 -8.71
C GLN A 66 -29.42 10.64 -7.99
N VAL A 67 -28.74 9.68 -8.61
CA VAL A 67 -28.36 8.41 -7.97
C VAL A 67 -27.53 8.69 -6.71
N ALA A 68 -26.47 9.48 -6.84
CA ALA A 68 -25.58 9.80 -5.73
C ALA A 68 -26.33 10.46 -4.56
N GLN A 69 -27.20 11.44 -4.85
CA GLN A 69 -27.99 12.13 -3.84
C GLN A 69 -28.92 11.17 -3.08
N GLU A 70 -29.58 10.26 -3.79
CA GLU A 70 -30.45 9.26 -3.17
C GLU A 70 -29.67 8.25 -2.32
N PHE A 71 -28.46 7.87 -2.74
CA PHE A 71 -27.58 7.04 -1.91
C PHE A 71 -27.21 7.72 -0.58
N TYR A 72 -26.95 9.04 -0.59
CA TYR A 72 -26.65 9.81 0.62
C TYR A 72 -27.87 9.92 1.54
N ASN A 73 -29.01 10.33 0.97
CA ASN A 73 -30.26 10.55 1.71
C ASN A 73 -30.74 9.27 2.40
N SER A 74 -30.56 8.13 1.73
CA SER A 74 -31.06 6.85 2.19
C SER A 74 -30.06 6.04 3.02
N ASN A 75 -28.83 6.54 3.21
CA ASN A 75 -27.69 5.86 3.83
C ASN A 75 -27.29 4.55 3.14
N LEU A 76 -27.58 4.41 1.84
CA LEU A 76 -27.50 3.13 1.15
C LEU A 76 -26.06 2.63 0.96
N LEU A 77 -25.07 3.53 0.85
CA LEU A 77 -23.66 3.15 0.80
C LEU A 77 -23.28 2.28 2.01
N TYR A 78 -23.64 2.74 3.22
CA TYR A 78 -23.35 2.01 4.46
C TYR A 78 -24.15 0.70 4.54
N SER A 79 -25.45 0.74 4.23
CA SER A 79 -26.31 -0.45 4.29
C SER A 79 -25.86 -1.56 3.34
N LEU A 80 -25.40 -1.21 2.13
CA LEU A 80 -24.87 -2.19 1.16
C LEU A 80 -23.59 -2.85 1.68
N ILE A 81 -22.70 -2.08 2.30
CA ILE A 81 -21.44 -2.61 2.86
C ILE A 81 -21.74 -3.55 4.04
N CYS A 82 -22.66 -3.16 4.94
CA CYS A 82 -23.03 -3.98 6.10
C CYS A 82 -23.66 -5.33 5.71
N ASN A 83 -24.35 -5.38 4.58
CA ASN A 83 -25.01 -6.59 4.08
C ASN A 83 -24.23 -7.25 2.93
N LEU A 84 -23.00 -6.84 2.66
CA LEU A 84 -22.25 -7.27 1.48
C LEU A 84 -22.04 -8.79 1.43
N ASN A 85 -21.89 -9.43 2.58
CA ASN A 85 -21.77 -10.90 2.70
C ASN A 85 -23.04 -11.64 2.27
N LYS A 86 -24.23 -11.03 2.44
CA LYS A 86 -25.52 -11.62 2.06
C LYS A 86 -25.83 -11.49 0.56
N ILE A 87 -25.20 -10.53 -0.14
CA ILE A 87 -25.40 -10.30 -1.57
C ILE A 87 -24.72 -11.42 -2.37
N ASP A 88 -25.31 -11.83 -3.50
CA ASP A 88 -24.71 -12.79 -4.42
C ASP A 88 -23.35 -12.34 -4.99
N PHE A 89 -22.62 -13.29 -5.58
CA PHE A 89 -21.26 -13.07 -6.04
C PHE A 89 -21.13 -11.92 -7.05
N GLU A 90 -22.05 -11.82 -8.02
CA GLU A 90 -22.02 -10.75 -9.01
C GLU A 90 -22.50 -9.42 -8.43
N GLY A 91 -23.52 -9.42 -7.56
CA GLY A 91 -23.97 -8.23 -6.86
C GLY A 91 -22.90 -7.62 -5.98
N LYS A 92 -22.03 -8.42 -5.33
CA LYS A 92 -20.87 -7.91 -4.57
C LYS A 92 -19.93 -7.08 -5.45
N LYS A 93 -19.68 -7.50 -6.71
CA LYS A 93 -18.87 -6.73 -7.67
C LYS A 93 -19.57 -5.47 -8.12
N ASP A 94 -20.87 -5.56 -8.39
CA ASP A 94 -21.68 -4.40 -8.78
C ASP A 94 -21.71 -3.35 -7.67
N VAL A 95 -21.80 -3.75 -6.39
CA VAL A 95 -21.69 -2.83 -5.25
C VAL A 95 -20.35 -2.10 -5.27
N ALA A 96 -19.24 -2.82 -5.45
CA ALA A 96 -17.91 -2.19 -5.48
C ALA A 96 -17.77 -1.21 -6.66
N GLN A 97 -18.28 -1.56 -7.84
CA GLN A 97 -18.26 -0.66 -9.00
C GLN A 97 -19.12 0.59 -8.79
N VAL A 98 -20.36 0.42 -8.31
CA VAL A 98 -21.28 1.52 -8.00
C VAL A 98 -20.67 2.44 -6.94
N PHE A 99 -20.14 1.87 -5.85
CA PHE A 99 -19.46 2.62 -4.79
C PHE A 99 -18.30 3.45 -5.34
N ASN A 100 -17.41 2.83 -6.12
CA ASN A 100 -16.23 3.49 -6.68
C ASN A 100 -16.60 4.59 -7.68
N ASN A 101 -17.65 4.38 -8.49
CA ASN A 101 -18.15 5.39 -9.42
C ASN A 101 -18.69 6.62 -8.68
N ILE A 102 -19.58 6.40 -7.69
CA ILE A 102 -20.14 7.49 -6.88
C ILE A 102 -19.02 8.21 -6.12
N LEU A 103 -18.04 7.48 -5.56
CA LEU A 103 -16.90 8.08 -4.85
C LEU A 103 -16.08 9.02 -5.73
N ARG A 104 -15.89 8.68 -7.01
CA ARG A 104 -15.13 9.49 -7.99
C ARG A 104 -15.86 10.73 -8.48
N ARG A 105 -17.14 10.89 -8.15
CA ARG A 105 -17.96 12.01 -8.61
C ARG A 105 -17.43 13.35 -8.06
N GLN A 106 -17.30 14.33 -8.96
CA GLN A 106 -16.89 15.70 -8.63
C GLN A 106 -17.95 16.72 -9.05
N ILE A 107 -18.04 17.82 -8.30
CA ILE A 107 -18.79 19.03 -8.68
C ILE A 107 -17.82 20.20 -8.57
N GLY A 108 -17.26 20.63 -9.71
CA GLY A 108 -16.12 21.54 -9.73
C GLY A 108 -14.93 20.88 -9.01
N THR A 109 -14.41 21.54 -7.97
CA THR A 109 -13.30 21.01 -7.14
C THR A 109 -13.76 20.17 -5.95
N ARG A 110 -15.07 20.10 -5.69
CA ARG A 110 -15.63 19.36 -4.56
C ARG A 110 -15.86 17.90 -4.90
N SER A 111 -15.68 17.03 -3.92
CA SER A 111 -15.96 15.60 -4.00
C SER A 111 -17.08 15.25 -3.01
N PRO A 112 -18.37 15.35 -3.40
CA PRO A 112 -19.49 15.24 -2.46
C PRO A 112 -19.52 13.92 -1.68
N THR A 113 -19.12 12.81 -2.32
CA THR A 113 -19.09 11.49 -1.67
C THR A 113 -18.00 11.42 -0.61
N VAL A 114 -16.86 12.05 -0.84
CA VAL A 114 -15.77 12.15 0.15
C VAL A 114 -16.25 12.95 1.34
N GLU A 115 -16.89 14.10 1.11
CA GLU A 115 -17.47 14.93 2.17
C GLU A 115 -18.53 14.16 2.96
N TYR A 116 -19.39 13.39 2.28
CA TYR A 116 -20.38 12.52 2.92
C TYR A 116 -19.72 11.45 3.82
N ILE A 117 -18.72 10.73 3.32
CA ILE A 117 -18.02 9.70 4.10
C ILE A 117 -17.26 10.32 5.28
N CYS A 118 -16.72 11.53 5.16
CA CYS A 118 -16.13 12.25 6.30
C CYS A 118 -17.14 12.48 7.44
N THR A 119 -18.43 12.61 7.14
CA THR A 119 -19.50 12.72 8.16
C THR A 119 -20.00 11.37 8.69
N LYS A 120 -19.58 10.27 8.05
CA LYS A 120 -19.98 8.89 8.35
C LYS A 120 -18.79 7.92 8.24
N PRO A 121 -17.78 8.05 9.11
CA PRO A 121 -16.55 7.26 9.04
C PRO A 121 -16.77 5.76 9.28
N GLU A 122 -17.93 5.35 9.79
CA GLU A 122 -18.33 3.96 10.01
C GLU A 122 -18.31 3.15 8.71
N ILE A 123 -18.51 3.82 7.57
CA ILE A 123 -18.35 3.24 6.23
C ILE A 123 -16.93 2.70 6.06
N LEU A 124 -15.91 3.50 6.42
CA LEU A 124 -14.50 3.13 6.28
C LEU A 124 -14.15 1.98 7.23
N PHE A 125 -14.60 2.06 8.48
CA PHE A 125 -14.30 1.01 9.48
C PHE A 125 -14.97 -0.32 9.14
N THR A 126 -16.21 -0.30 8.62
CA THR A 126 -16.89 -1.52 8.16
C THR A 126 -16.18 -2.14 6.98
N LEU A 127 -15.69 -1.32 6.04
CA LEU A 127 -14.86 -1.81 4.94
C LEU A 127 -13.54 -2.42 5.43
N MET A 128 -12.86 -1.78 6.39
CA MET A 128 -11.61 -2.30 6.99
C MET A 128 -11.82 -3.64 7.67
N GLY A 129 -12.90 -3.79 8.45
CA GLY A 129 -13.30 -5.06 9.06
C GLY A 129 -13.70 -6.14 8.04
N GLY A 130 -14.00 -5.75 6.79
CA GLY A 130 -14.34 -6.68 5.71
C GLY A 130 -13.25 -7.70 5.38
N TYR A 131 -11.98 -7.42 5.70
CA TYR A 131 -10.88 -8.40 5.56
C TYR A 131 -11.01 -9.62 6.48
N GLU A 132 -11.87 -9.57 7.50
CA GLU A 132 -12.17 -10.72 8.37
C GLU A 132 -13.10 -11.74 7.71
N LEU A 133 -13.79 -11.34 6.64
CA LEU A 133 -14.77 -12.14 5.93
C LEU A 133 -14.25 -12.48 4.53
N GLN A 134 -13.77 -13.72 4.37
CA GLN A 134 -13.08 -14.16 3.14
C GLN A 134 -13.88 -13.89 1.85
N GLU A 135 -15.20 -14.06 1.89
CA GLU A 135 -16.09 -13.91 0.72
C GLU A 135 -16.22 -12.46 0.21
N ILE A 136 -15.92 -11.47 1.05
CA ILE A 136 -16.05 -10.04 0.69
C ILE A 136 -14.74 -9.27 0.74
N ALA A 137 -13.67 -9.86 1.31
CA ALA A 137 -12.39 -9.18 1.56
C ALA A 137 -11.86 -8.44 0.32
N LEU A 138 -11.85 -9.07 -0.86
CA LEU A 138 -11.35 -8.45 -2.09
C LEU A 138 -12.23 -7.29 -2.59
N ASN A 139 -13.55 -7.36 -2.37
CA ASN A 139 -14.47 -6.29 -2.72
C ASN A 139 -14.28 -5.09 -1.78
N CYS A 140 -14.14 -5.37 -0.48
CA CYS A 140 -13.81 -4.37 0.54
C CYS A 140 -12.46 -3.71 0.25
N GLY A 141 -11.43 -4.49 -0.06
CA GLY A 141 -10.10 -3.99 -0.42
C GLY A 141 -10.12 -3.06 -1.64
N SER A 142 -10.86 -3.43 -2.69
CA SER A 142 -11.05 -2.57 -3.87
C SER A 142 -11.68 -1.21 -3.52
N MET A 143 -12.75 -1.21 -2.72
CA MET A 143 -13.41 0.02 -2.27
C MET A 143 -12.54 0.85 -1.32
N LEU A 144 -11.79 0.21 -0.41
CA LEU A 144 -10.86 0.88 0.51
C LEU A 144 -9.73 1.59 -0.22
N ARG A 145 -9.14 0.93 -1.21
CA ARG A 145 -8.06 1.55 -2.00
C ARG A 145 -8.55 2.74 -2.81
N GLU A 146 -9.78 2.72 -3.31
CA GLU A 146 -10.39 3.91 -3.90
C GLU A 146 -10.61 5.02 -2.87
N CYS A 147 -11.05 4.70 -1.65
CA CYS A 147 -11.13 5.67 -0.55
C CYS A 147 -9.75 6.26 -0.21
N ALA A 148 -8.70 5.42 -0.18
CA ALA A 148 -7.34 5.84 0.16
C ALA A 148 -6.76 6.86 -0.82
N ARG A 149 -7.31 7.00 -2.04
CA ARG A 149 -6.92 8.04 -3.00
C ARG A 149 -7.21 9.45 -2.50
N TYR A 150 -8.17 9.62 -1.59
CA TYR A 150 -8.56 10.90 -1.03
C TYR A 150 -7.91 11.10 0.33
N GLU A 151 -7.11 12.16 0.45
CA GLU A 151 -6.31 12.44 1.65
C GLU A 151 -7.18 12.48 2.92
N ALA A 152 -8.37 13.10 2.86
CA ALA A 152 -9.28 13.19 3.99
C ALA A 152 -9.73 11.80 4.51
N LEU A 153 -10.04 10.86 3.62
CA LEU A 153 -10.47 9.51 3.99
C LEU A 153 -9.28 8.66 4.44
N ALA A 154 -8.15 8.77 3.75
CA ALA A 154 -6.90 8.12 4.16
C ALA A 154 -6.48 8.55 5.57
N LYS A 155 -6.62 9.84 5.91
CA LYS A 155 -6.34 10.35 7.25
C LYS A 155 -7.25 9.74 8.32
N ILE A 156 -8.54 9.56 8.04
CA ILE A 156 -9.48 8.90 8.96
C ILE A 156 -9.07 7.43 9.18
N MET A 157 -8.81 6.70 8.09
CA MET A 157 -8.40 5.29 8.17
C MET A 157 -7.09 5.12 8.93
N LEU A 158 -6.07 5.91 8.59
CA LEU A 158 -4.72 5.80 9.14
C LEU A 158 -4.66 6.11 10.64
N ASN A 159 -5.44 7.09 11.11
CA ASN A 159 -5.49 7.47 12.54
C ASN A 159 -6.48 6.65 13.38
N SER A 160 -7.12 5.63 12.79
CA SER A 160 -8.03 4.73 13.52
C SER A 160 -7.28 3.59 14.20
N GLU A 161 -7.85 3.05 15.29
CA GLU A 161 -7.32 1.82 15.89
C GLU A 161 -7.45 0.62 14.94
N ASP A 162 -8.45 0.63 14.05
CA ASP A 162 -8.67 -0.41 13.04
C ASP A 162 -7.50 -0.52 12.05
N PHE A 163 -6.70 0.55 11.86
CA PHE A 163 -5.51 0.49 11.02
C PHE A 163 -4.55 -0.61 11.48
N PHE A 164 -4.41 -0.81 12.80
CA PHE A 164 -3.49 -1.80 13.34
C PHE A 164 -3.94 -3.24 13.06
N ASN A 165 -5.20 -3.47 12.67
CA ASN A 165 -5.65 -4.78 12.22
C ASN A 165 -4.98 -5.21 10.91
N PHE A 166 -4.47 -4.28 10.08
CA PHE A 166 -3.71 -4.64 8.87
C PHE A 166 -2.48 -5.49 9.17
N PHE A 167 -1.80 -5.29 10.32
CA PHE A 167 -0.69 -6.15 10.73
C PHE A 167 -1.10 -7.62 10.94
N ARG A 168 -2.38 -7.88 11.24
CA ARG A 168 -2.95 -9.24 11.26
C ARG A 168 -3.42 -9.66 9.87
N TYR A 169 -4.08 -8.77 9.13
CA TYR A 169 -4.64 -9.09 7.81
C TYR A 169 -3.58 -9.47 6.78
N VAL A 170 -2.37 -8.89 6.85
CA VAL A 170 -1.26 -9.26 5.94
C VAL A 170 -0.61 -10.61 6.27
N GLU A 171 -0.96 -11.22 7.39
CA GLU A 171 -0.44 -12.52 7.86
C GLU A 171 -1.47 -13.65 7.73
N VAL A 172 -2.64 -13.39 7.14
CA VAL A 172 -3.64 -14.45 6.94
C VAL A 172 -3.11 -15.51 5.97
N SER A 173 -3.55 -16.76 6.17
CA SER A 173 -3.08 -17.90 5.36
C SER A 173 -3.56 -17.86 3.91
N THR A 174 -4.67 -17.16 3.63
CA THR A 174 -5.22 -17.01 2.28
C THR A 174 -4.41 -15.97 1.52
N PHE A 175 -3.55 -16.43 0.61
CA PHE A 175 -2.58 -15.59 -0.11
C PHE A 175 -3.21 -14.38 -0.79
N ASP A 176 -4.30 -14.55 -1.54
CA ASP A 176 -4.93 -13.44 -2.27
C ASP A 176 -5.43 -12.34 -1.33
N ILE A 177 -5.99 -12.73 -0.18
CA ILE A 177 -6.47 -11.79 0.85
C ILE A 177 -5.29 -11.08 1.52
N ALA A 178 -4.24 -11.82 1.92
CA ALA A 178 -3.06 -11.24 2.54
C ALA A 178 -2.36 -10.24 1.61
N SER A 179 -2.23 -10.59 0.33
CA SER A 179 -1.63 -9.75 -0.72
C SER A 179 -2.46 -8.49 -0.99
N ASP A 180 -3.79 -8.63 -1.06
CA ASP A 180 -4.70 -7.50 -1.21
C ASP A 180 -4.68 -6.57 0.01
N ALA A 181 -4.70 -7.13 1.23
CA ALA A 181 -4.55 -6.39 2.48
C ALA A 181 -3.20 -5.65 2.53
N PHE A 182 -2.12 -6.29 2.09
CA PHE A 182 -0.80 -5.65 2.05
C PHE A 182 -0.78 -4.49 1.06
N SER A 183 -1.46 -4.61 -0.07
CA SER A 183 -1.58 -3.53 -1.06
C SER A 183 -2.29 -2.31 -0.46
N THR A 184 -3.39 -2.53 0.27
CA THR A 184 -4.12 -1.47 0.98
C THR A 184 -3.28 -0.86 2.11
N PHE A 185 -2.61 -1.69 2.91
CA PHE A 185 -1.70 -1.26 3.98
C PHE A 185 -0.56 -0.39 3.45
N LYS A 186 0.09 -0.83 2.37
CA LYS A 186 1.14 -0.06 1.69
C LYS A 186 0.60 1.28 1.18
N GLU A 187 -0.56 1.27 0.53
CA GLU A 187 -1.16 2.48 -0.03
C GLU A 187 -1.43 3.54 1.05
N LEU A 188 -1.99 3.13 2.19
CA LEU A 188 -2.23 4.00 3.35
C LEU A 188 -0.95 4.58 3.96
N LEU A 189 0.18 3.87 3.89
CA LEU A 189 1.46 4.30 4.44
C LEU A 189 2.34 5.10 3.47
N THR A 190 2.00 5.15 2.18
CA THR A 190 2.92 5.67 1.16
C THR A 190 2.33 6.69 0.21
N ARG A 191 1.00 6.78 0.07
CA ARG A 191 0.35 7.67 -0.90
C ARG A 191 0.48 9.14 -0.52
N HIS A 192 -0.05 9.52 0.64
CA HIS A 192 -0.15 10.92 1.07
C HIS A 192 0.99 11.27 2.03
N LYS A 193 2.13 11.67 1.47
CA LYS A 193 3.43 11.74 2.15
C LYS A 193 3.42 12.49 3.48
N ILE A 194 2.74 13.63 3.54
CA ILE A 194 2.69 14.49 4.72
C ILE A 194 1.96 13.78 5.86
N ILE A 195 0.72 13.34 5.65
CA ILE A 195 -0.05 12.65 6.70
C ILE A 195 0.56 11.30 7.10
N CYS A 196 1.21 10.60 6.17
CA CYS A 196 1.89 9.34 6.47
C CYS A 196 3.08 9.58 7.40
N SER A 197 3.90 10.60 7.12
CA SER A 197 5.03 10.98 7.96
C SER A 197 4.57 11.41 9.37
N GLU A 198 3.57 12.29 9.44
CA GLU A 198 2.96 12.73 10.71
C GLU A 198 2.47 11.54 11.55
N PHE A 199 1.75 10.61 10.92
CA PHE A 199 1.26 9.40 11.59
C PHE A 199 2.40 8.51 12.10
N LEU A 200 3.41 8.24 11.27
CA LEU A 200 4.55 7.39 11.61
C LEU A 200 5.39 7.99 12.74
N GLU A 201 5.55 9.31 12.77
CA GLU A 201 6.26 10.01 13.83
C GLU A 201 5.50 9.92 15.16
N GLN A 202 4.20 10.23 15.15
CA GLN A 202 3.35 10.22 16.35
C GLN A 202 3.16 8.81 16.93
N ASN A 203 3.06 7.79 16.08
CA ASN A 203 2.77 6.41 16.46
C ASN A 203 3.99 5.48 16.36
N TYR A 204 5.20 6.04 16.32
CA TYR A 204 6.44 5.33 16.02
C TYR A 204 6.58 4.01 16.80
N GLU A 205 6.48 4.05 18.13
CA GLU A 205 6.70 2.85 18.96
C GLU A 205 5.71 1.75 18.64
N LYS A 206 4.42 2.08 18.57
CA LYS A 206 3.35 1.12 18.28
C LYS A 206 3.52 0.54 16.87
N VAL A 207 3.74 1.39 15.87
CA VAL A 207 3.92 0.96 14.47
C VAL A 207 5.12 0.03 14.34
N PHE A 208 6.31 0.43 14.81
CA PHE A 208 7.52 -0.36 14.61
C PHE A 208 7.60 -1.62 15.49
N GLN A 209 6.93 -1.65 16.64
CA GLN A 209 6.73 -2.89 17.40
C GLN A 209 5.88 -3.90 16.63
N HIS A 210 4.81 -3.45 15.96
CA HIS A 210 4.04 -4.31 15.06
C HIS A 210 4.84 -4.69 13.81
N TYR A 211 5.56 -3.75 13.21
CA TYR A 211 6.35 -3.97 12.00
C TYR A 211 7.47 -4.99 12.21
N GLN A 212 8.10 -5.01 13.38
CA GLN A 212 9.12 -6.01 13.73
C GLN A 212 8.56 -7.44 13.66
N ARG A 213 7.27 -7.65 13.94
CA ARG A 213 6.65 -8.99 13.77
C ARG A 213 6.58 -9.39 12.30
N LEU A 214 6.22 -8.48 11.41
CA LEU A 214 6.20 -8.74 9.96
C LEU A 214 7.58 -9.09 9.42
N LEU A 215 8.62 -8.40 9.90
CA LEU A 215 10.01 -8.68 9.52
C LEU A 215 10.49 -10.06 10.03
N ASN A 216 9.89 -10.58 11.09
CA ASN A 216 10.19 -11.91 11.63
C ASN A 216 9.14 -12.96 11.23
N SER A 217 8.25 -12.66 10.30
CA SER A 217 7.21 -13.58 9.85
C SER A 217 7.81 -14.84 9.20
N GLU A 218 7.17 -15.98 9.45
CA GLU A 218 7.46 -17.23 8.74
C GLU A 218 6.92 -17.20 7.30
N ASN A 219 5.96 -16.31 7.01
CA ASN A 219 5.47 -16.10 5.66
C ASN A 219 6.51 -15.35 4.84
N TYR A 220 7.14 -16.07 3.89
CA TYR A 220 8.16 -15.52 3.00
C TYR A 220 7.71 -14.25 2.27
N VAL A 221 6.47 -14.23 1.76
CA VAL A 221 5.95 -13.10 0.98
C VAL A 221 5.76 -11.90 1.88
N THR A 222 5.10 -12.08 3.03
CA THR A 222 4.89 -10.99 4.00
C THR A 222 6.21 -10.41 4.48
N ARG A 223 7.16 -11.27 4.85
CA ARG A 223 8.50 -10.86 5.28
C ARG A 223 9.24 -10.07 4.21
N ARG A 224 9.26 -10.56 2.96
CA ARG A 224 9.92 -9.88 1.84
C ARG A 224 9.27 -8.53 1.52
N GLN A 225 7.95 -8.49 1.38
CA GLN A 225 7.23 -7.26 1.02
C GLN A 225 7.31 -6.21 2.13
N SER A 226 7.26 -6.63 3.39
CA SER A 226 7.47 -5.73 4.55
C SER A 226 8.88 -5.18 4.57
N LEU A 227 9.90 -5.99 4.28
CA LEU A 227 11.27 -5.50 4.22
C LEU A 227 11.48 -4.48 3.08
N LYS A 228 10.89 -4.74 1.91
CA LYS A 228 10.88 -3.80 0.79
C LYS A 228 10.20 -2.48 1.17
N LEU A 229 8.99 -2.56 1.74
CA LEU A 229 8.24 -1.39 2.17
C LEU A 229 8.98 -0.60 3.25
N LEU A 230 9.67 -1.26 4.19
CA LEU A 230 10.52 -0.59 5.16
C LEU A 230 11.60 0.24 4.47
N GLY A 231 12.28 -0.31 3.46
CA GLY A 231 13.26 0.42 2.67
C GLY A 231 12.64 1.66 2.01
N GLU A 232 11.47 1.52 1.39
CA GLU A 232 10.73 2.64 0.78
C GLU A 232 10.37 3.73 1.82
N LEU A 233 9.89 3.33 3.01
CA LEU A 233 9.53 4.27 4.07
C LEU A 233 10.73 5.03 4.62
N LEU A 234 11.86 4.35 4.85
CA LEU A 234 13.06 4.98 5.41
C LEU A 234 13.78 5.89 4.42
N LEU A 235 13.67 5.62 3.11
CA LEU A 235 14.30 6.42 2.06
C LEU A 235 13.43 7.60 1.61
N ASP A 236 12.16 7.68 2.04
CA ASP A 236 11.31 8.83 1.73
C ASP A 236 11.76 10.06 2.53
N ARG A 237 12.01 11.17 1.82
CA ARG A 237 12.48 12.43 2.42
C ARG A 237 11.55 12.99 3.50
N HIS A 238 10.24 12.72 3.43
CA HIS A 238 9.28 13.21 4.42
C HIS A 238 9.43 12.45 5.74
N ASN A 239 9.97 11.24 5.71
CA ASN A 239 10.15 10.37 6.87
C ASN A 239 11.53 10.53 7.51
N PHE A 240 12.24 11.65 7.28
CA PHE A 240 13.59 11.85 7.80
C PHE A 240 13.68 11.62 9.33
N THR A 241 12.75 12.16 10.12
CA THR A 241 12.72 11.97 11.58
C THR A 241 12.54 10.49 11.95
N VAL A 242 11.61 9.81 11.29
CA VAL A 242 11.33 8.38 11.47
C VAL A 242 12.57 7.55 11.11
N MET A 243 13.21 7.85 9.98
CA MET A 243 14.43 7.21 9.51
C MET A 243 15.56 7.38 10.52
N THR A 244 15.85 8.61 10.96
CA THR A 244 16.91 8.90 11.93
C THR A 244 16.70 8.14 13.24
N ARG A 245 15.46 8.04 13.73
CA ARG A 245 15.13 7.24 14.92
C ARG A 245 15.35 5.75 14.67
N TYR A 246 14.92 5.23 13.52
CA TYR A 246 15.05 3.81 13.18
C TYR A 246 16.51 3.36 13.08
N ILE A 247 17.35 4.14 12.40
CA ILE A 247 18.76 3.79 12.18
C ILE A 247 19.66 4.05 13.40
N SER A 248 19.10 4.65 14.45
CA SER A 248 19.82 4.88 15.71
C SER A 248 19.71 3.68 16.67
N ASN A 249 18.84 2.70 16.39
CA ASN A 249 18.64 1.54 17.24
C ASN A 249 19.58 0.37 16.85
N PRO A 250 20.44 -0.11 17.78
CA PRO A 250 21.33 -1.26 17.55
C PRO A 250 20.64 -2.57 17.19
N ASP A 251 19.43 -2.80 17.70
CA ASP A 251 18.66 -4.02 17.41
C ASP A 251 18.19 -4.04 15.96
N ASN A 252 17.79 -2.90 15.42
CA ASN A 252 17.43 -2.76 14.02
C ASN A 252 18.64 -3.04 13.10
N LEU A 253 19.83 -2.53 13.44
CA LEU A 253 21.05 -2.84 12.68
C LEU A 253 21.36 -4.35 12.70
N LYS A 254 21.32 -4.97 13.89
CA LYS A 254 21.56 -6.41 14.03
C LYS A 254 20.56 -7.23 13.22
N LEU A 255 19.29 -6.83 13.21
CA LEU A 255 18.25 -7.49 12.40
C LEU A 255 18.61 -7.42 10.91
N MET A 256 18.95 -6.24 10.38
CA MET A 256 19.32 -6.09 8.98
C MET A 256 20.59 -6.89 8.63
N MET A 257 21.60 -6.88 9.49
CA MET A 257 22.83 -7.68 9.29
C MET A 257 22.56 -9.18 9.30
N ASN A 258 21.61 -9.66 10.09
CA ASN A 258 21.19 -11.06 10.06
C ASN A 258 20.41 -11.37 8.77
N MET A 259 19.54 -10.47 8.32
CA MET A 259 18.78 -10.64 7.08
C MET A 259 19.66 -10.65 5.83
N LEU A 260 20.79 -9.94 5.82
CA LEU A 260 21.81 -10.05 4.78
C LEU A 260 22.37 -11.48 4.62
N LYS A 261 22.23 -12.32 5.65
CA LYS A 261 22.70 -13.71 5.66
C LYS A 261 21.59 -14.74 5.51
N GLU A 262 20.35 -14.32 5.27
CA GLU A 262 19.21 -15.23 5.07
C GLU A 262 19.42 -16.17 3.88
N LYS A 263 18.73 -17.32 3.86
CA LYS A 263 18.85 -18.27 2.73
C LYS A 263 18.32 -17.67 1.41
N SER A 264 17.33 -16.79 1.49
CA SER A 264 16.69 -16.20 0.32
C SER A 264 17.48 -14.99 -0.21
N ARG A 265 18.01 -15.11 -1.44
CA ARG A 265 18.67 -14.01 -2.18
C ARG A 265 17.81 -12.74 -2.26
N ASN A 266 16.49 -12.88 -2.39
CA ASN A 266 15.61 -11.71 -2.47
C ASN A 266 15.49 -10.99 -1.13
N ILE A 267 15.44 -11.71 0.00
CA ILE A 267 15.43 -11.07 1.33
C ILE A 267 16.77 -10.39 1.60
N GLN A 268 17.88 -11.05 1.25
CA GLN A 268 19.22 -10.45 1.35
C GLN A 268 19.28 -9.10 0.59
N PHE A 269 18.75 -9.08 -0.64
CA PHE A 269 18.74 -7.89 -1.48
C PHE A 269 17.89 -6.74 -0.88
N GLU A 270 16.68 -7.03 -0.40
CA GLU A 270 15.87 -5.98 0.27
C GLU A 270 16.51 -5.52 1.59
N ALA A 271 17.16 -6.43 2.34
CA ALA A 271 17.89 -6.09 3.57
C ALA A 271 19.07 -5.15 3.29
N PHE A 272 19.74 -5.31 2.14
CA PHE A 272 20.81 -4.43 1.70
C PHE A 272 20.33 -2.98 1.56
N HIS A 273 19.14 -2.76 0.99
CA HIS A 273 18.58 -1.42 0.83
C HIS A 273 18.24 -0.73 2.15
N VAL A 274 17.96 -1.48 3.22
CA VAL A 274 17.79 -0.91 4.57
C VAL A 274 19.14 -0.74 5.26
N PHE A 275 20.01 -1.74 5.18
CA PHE A 275 21.36 -1.70 5.76
C PHE A 275 22.19 -0.52 5.23
N LYS A 276 22.06 -0.19 3.93
CA LYS A 276 22.77 0.95 3.34
C LYS A 276 22.50 2.26 4.07
N VAL A 277 21.27 2.46 4.58
CA VAL A 277 20.87 3.68 5.29
C VAL A 277 21.62 3.85 6.61
N PHE A 278 21.88 2.74 7.33
CA PHE A 278 22.70 2.76 8.55
C PHE A 278 24.14 3.18 8.27
N VAL A 279 24.72 2.65 7.20
CA VAL A 279 26.12 2.92 6.83
C VAL A 279 26.28 4.31 6.22
N ALA A 280 25.31 4.77 5.44
CA ALA A 280 25.31 6.09 4.81
C ALA A 280 25.06 7.24 5.80
N ASN A 281 24.54 6.95 7.00
CA ASN A 281 24.31 7.98 8.02
C ASN A 281 25.63 8.68 8.41
N PRO A 282 25.80 10.00 8.20
CA PRO A 282 27.03 10.70 8.59
C PRO A 282 27.18 10.80 10.12
N ASN A 283 26.07 10.85 10.84
CA ASN A 283 26.02 11.03 12.30
C ASN A 283 25.64 9.72 12.99
N LYS A 284 26.49 8.70 12.86
CA LYS A 284 26.24 7.37 13.45
C LYS A 284 26.31 7.43 14.98
N PRO A 285 25.26 7.01 15.71
CA PRO A 285 25.35 6.89 17.16
C PRO A 285 26.44 5.89 17.57
N LYS A 286 27.08 6.12 18.72
CA LYS A 286 28.18 5.27 19.22
C LYS A 286 27.85 3.76 19.21
N PRO A 287 26.67 3.31 19.69
CA PRO A 287 26.31 1.89 19.63
C PRO A 287 26.27 1.29 18.22
N ILE A 288 25.86 2.08 17.22
CA ILE A 288 25.83 1.69 15.80
C ILE A 288 27.25 1.59 15.26
N LEU A 289 28.07 2.61 15.52
CA LEU A 289 29.47 2.65 15.11
C LEU A 289 30.27 1.48 15.70
N ASP A 290 30.07 1.17 16.99
CA ASP A 290 30.74 0.07 17.69
C ASP A 290 30.39 -1.30 17.10
N ILE A 291 29.16 -1.49 16.60
CA ILE A 291 28.76 -2.72 15.88
C ILE A 291 29.48 -2.80 14.54
N LEU A 292 29.50 -1.70 13.77
CA LEU A 292 30.13 -1.68 12.45
C LEU A 292 31.66 -1.88 12.53
N LEU A 293 32.34 -1.21 13.47
CA LEU A 293 33.78 -1.35 13.67
C LEU A 293 34.17 -2.78 14.08
N ARG A 294 33.43 -3.38 15.02
CA ARG A 294 33.66 -4.76 15.46
C ARG A 294 33.47 -5.81 14.36
N ASN A 295 32.69 -5.49 13.33
CA ASN A 295 32.45 -6.38 12.19
C ASN A 295 33.09 -5.86 10.89
N GLN A 296 33.98 -4.86 10.95
CA GLN A 296 34.45 -4.11 9.78
C GLN A 296 35.05 -5.01 8.70
N GLU A 297 36.07 -5.80 9.05
CA GLU A 297 36.75 -6.69 8.09
C GLU A 297 35.79 -7.71 7.48
N LYS A 298 34.96 -8.34 8.32
CA LYS A 298 33.97 -9.34 7.89
C LYS A 298 32.92 -8.74 6.96
N LEU A 299 32.45 -7.52 7.25
CA LEU A 299 31.48 -6.81 6.42
C LEU A 299 32.07 -6.44 5.05
N VAL A 300 33.32 -5.99 5.02
CA VAL A 300 34.01 -5.68 3.76
C VAL A 300 34.18 -6.91 2.89
N ASP A 301 34.64 -8.03 3.46
CA ASP A 301 34.79 -9.29 2.73
C ASP A 301 33.44 -9.83 2.25
N PHE A 302 32.43 -9.80 3.12
CA PHE A 302 31.07 -10.21 2.79
C PHE A 302 30.49 -9.39 1.62
N LEU A 303 30.53 -8.06 1.70
CA LEU A 303 29.98 -7.18 0.66
C LEU A 303 30.72 -7.31 -0.68
N SER A 304 32.03 -7.60 -0.65
CA SER A 304 32.81 -7.80 -1.88
C SER A 304 32.33 -9.02 -2.69
N ARG A 305 31.73 -10.01 -2.02
CA ARG A 305 31.19 -11.24 -2.63
C ARG A 305 29.66 -11.25 -2.71
N PHE A 306 29.01 -10.18 -2.26
CA PHE A 306 27.55 -10.08 -2.17
C PHE A 306 26.94 -9.82 -3.56
N HIS A 307 26.08 -10.75 -4.00
CA HIS A 307 25.34 -10.70 -5.27
C HIS A 307 26.18 -10.27 -6.49
N THR A 308 27.35 -10.89 -6.68
CA THR A 308 28.23 -10.60 -7.84
C THR A 308 27.64 -11.03 -9.19
N ASP A 309 26.58 -11.85 -9.17
CA ASP A 309 25.76 -12.24 -10.31
C ASP A 309 24.92 -11.10 -10.91
N ARG A 310 24.73 -10.00 -10.18
CA ARG A 310 24.01 -8.80 -10.65
C ARG A 310 24.94 -7.81 -11.35
N SER A 311 25.64 -8.23 -12.40
CA SER A 311 26.60 -7.38 -13.14
C SER A 311 25.92 -6.21 -13.85
N GLU A 312 24.71 -6.43 -14.39
CA GLU A 312 23.97 -5.44 -15.19
C GLU A 312 23.28 -4.35 -14.33
N ASP A 313 23.23 -4.52 -13.01
CA ASP A 313 22.64 -3.56 -12.07
C ASP A 313 23.71 -2.56 -11.61
N GLU A 314 24.02 -1.57 -12.47
CA GLU A 314 25.05 -0.56 -12.21
C GLU A 314 24.80 0.17 -10.88
N GLN A 315 23.55 0.57 -10.62
CA GLN A 315 23.17 1.26 -9.39
C GLN A 315 23.50 0.43 -8.15
N PHE A 316 23.13 -0.86 -8.15
CA PHE A 316 23.46 -1.75 -7.04
C PHE A 316 24.98 -1.88 -6.83
N ASN A 317 25.75 -2.02 -7.91
CA ASN A 317 27.20 -2.18 -7.83
C ASN A 317 27.89 -0.91 -7.30
N ASP A 318 27.43 0.28 -7.71
CA ASP A 318 27.89 1.56 -7.18
C ASP A 318 27.56 1.73 -5.70
N GLU A 319 26.32 1.43 -5.30
CA GLU A 319 25.91 1.46 -3.89
C GLU A 319 26.77 0.51 -3.05
N LYS A 320 27.03 -0.71 -3.54
CA LYS A 320 27.87 -1.71 -2.88
C LYS A 320 29.32 -1.23 -2.72
N ALA A 321 29.91 -0.69 -3.78
CA ALA A 321 31.26 -0.13 -3.74
C ALA A 321 31.36 1.06 -2.76
N TYR A 322 30.36 1.94 -2.78
CA TYR A 322 30.24 3.05 -1.83
C TYR A 322 30.17 2.55 -0.38
N LEU A 323 29.35 1.54 -0.08
CA LEU A 323 29.26 0.98 1.27
C LEU A 323 30.58 0.35 1.73
N ILE A 324 31.26 -0.40 0.87
CA ILE A 324 32.57 -0.99 1.17
C ILE A 324 33.57 0.12 1.54
N LYS A 325 33.61 1.19 0.76
CA LYS A 325 34.47 2.35 1.03
C LYS A 325 34.12 3.00 2.37
N GLN A 326 32.84 3.29 2.62
CA GLN A 326 32.39 3.89 3.88
C GLN A 326 32.75 3.04 5.10
N ILE A 327 32.59 1.72 5.02
CA ILE A 327 32.93 0.81 6.12
C ILE A 327 34.43 0.77 6.37
N LYS A 328 35.28 0.73 5.32
CA LYS A 328 36.75 0.79 5.45
C LYS A 328 37.24 2.08 6.10
N GLU A 329 36.56 3.19 5.83
CA GLU A 329 36.93 4.51 6.33
C GLU A 329 36.40 4.81 7.74
N LEU A 330 35.61 3.90 8.35
CA LEU A 330 35.12 4.06 9.72
C LEU A 330 36.29 4.16 10.71
N LYS A 331 36.20 5.15 11.60
CA LYS A 331 37.16 5.39 12.68
C LYS A 331 36.46 5.40 14.04
N PRO A 332 37.12 4.95 15.11
CA PRO A 332 36.60 5.14 16.46
C PRO A 332 36.44 6.63 16.77
N ILE A 333 35.38 7.00 17.49
CA ILE A 333 35.28 8.35 18.06
C ILE A 333 36.39 8.46 19.11
N PRO A 334 37.32 9.43 19.00
CA PRO A 334 38.38 9.59 19.99
C PRO A 334 37.73 9.77 21.36
N SER A 335 38.00 8.83 22.27
CA SER A 335 37.69 9.00 23.68
C SER A 335 38.40 10.28 24.12
N SER A 336 37.65 11.30 24.54
CA SER A 336 38.21 12.37 25.35
C SER A 336 38.85 11.69 26.56
N SER A 337 40.16 11.49 26.48
CA SER A 337 40.95 10.95 27.58
C SER A 337 40.77 11.90 28.74
N SER A 338 40.05 11.43 29.75
CA SER A 338 40.12 11.95 31.11
C SER A 338 41.55 11.75 31.61
N THR A 339 42.42 12.68 31.21
CA THR A 339 43.74 12.88 31.80
C THR A 339 43.55 13.79 32.99
N MET A 340 43.27 13.22 34.16
CA MET A 340 43.71 13.83 35.41
C MET A 340 44.59 12.81 36.12
N GLY A 341 45.89 13.08 36.03
CA GLY A 341 46.91 12.38 36.77
C GLY A 341 46.71 12.56 38.27
N ALA A 342 47.12 11.53 39.00
CA ALA A 342 47.31 11.62 40.43
C ALA A 342 48.47 12.56 40.75
N SER A 343 48.20 13.59 41.57
CA SER A 343 49.18 14.16 42.50
C SER A 343 48.46 14.80 43.71
N SER A 344 48.58 14.09 44.83
CA SER A 344 48.84 14.59 46.20
C SER A 344 48.25 15.93 46.68
N SER A 345 47.34 15.79 47.67
CA SER A 345 47.28 16.51 48.97
C SER A 345 47.37 18.05 49.02
N ALA A 346 46.28 18.72 49.44
CA ALA A 346 46.14 19.37 50.75
C ALA A 346 44.90 20.30 50.82
N THR A 347 43.97 19.95 51.71
CA THR A 347 43.11 20.78 52.57
C THR A 347 42.67 22.20 52.18
N SER A 348 41.33 22.35 52.15
CA SER A 348 40.49 23.44 52.71
C SER A 348 40.69 24.87 52.18
N SER A 349 39.69 25.74 52.00
CA SER A 349 38.22 25.74 52.02
C SER A 349 37.86 27.22 51.85
N HIS A 350 36.66 27.49 51.33
CA HIS A 350 35.91 28.77 51.40
C HIS A 350 35.95 29.75 50.23
N SER A 351 34.75 30.31 50.07
CA SER A 351 34.32 31.55 49.42
C SER A 351 33.88 31.38 47.95
N SER A 352 32.57 31.43 47.67
CA SER A 352 31.59 32.53 47.75
C SER A 352 31.45 33.21 46.40
N THR A 353 30.23 33.06 45.85
CA THR A 353 29.41 34.14 45.26
C THR A 353 30.03 34.98 44.15
N THR A 354 29.40 34.99 42.96
CA THR A 354 28.79 36.20 42.36
C THR A 354 28.08 35.81 41.05
N THR A 355 26.78 36.06 41.00
CA THR A 355 25.97 36.08 39.77
C THR A 355 25.36 37.47 39.65
N THR A 356 25.77 38.20 38.62
CA THR A 356 25.20 39.44 38.06
C THR A 356 25.96 39.68 36.74
N TYR A 357 25.44 40.19 35.63
CA TYR A 357 24.12 40.54 35.10
C TYR A 357 24.42 41.10 33.69
N PHE A 358 23.48 40.99 32.73
CA PHE A 358 23.40 41.75 31.47
C PHE A 358 24.54 41.55 30.45
N GLY A 359 24.35 41.61 29.14
CA GLY A 359 23.20 41.93 28.30
C GLY A 359 23.68 41.96 26.84
N SER A 360 22.77 41.62 25.94
CA SER A 360 22.62 42.12 24.56
C SER A 360 23.86 42.55 23.76
N ASN A 361 24.15 41.86 22.64
CA ASN A 361 23.73 42.34 21.31
C ASN A 361 24.25 41.46 20.17
N ALA A 362 23.45 41.52 19.10
CA ALA A 362 23.62 41.05 17.74
C ALA A 362 25.05 40.92 17.18
N VAL A 363 25.25 39.98 16.25
CA VAL A 363 25.50 40.27 14.82
C VAL A 363 25.72 38.95 14.05
N SER A 364 25.07 38.90 12.89
CA SER A 364 25.22 38.02 11.72
C SER A 364 26.41 37.06 11.62
N LYS A 365 26.17 35.84 11.09
CA LYS A 365 26.55 35.43 9.71
C LYS A 365 26.36 33.93 9.47
N THR A 366 25.66 33.63 8.37
CA THR A 366 25.93 32.56 7.39
C THR A 366 26.35 31.17 7.90
N SER A 367 25.47 30.20 7.70
CA SER A 367 25.87 28.81 7.49
C SER A 367 25.06 28.22 6.34
N GLY A 368 25.75 27.96 5.23
CA GLY A 368 25.21 27.27 4.07
C GLY A 368 24.82 25.84 4.44
N SER A 369 23.57 25.50 4.19
CA SER A 369 23.06 24.15 4.28
C SER A 369 23.63 23.34 3.11
N ALA A 370 24.50 22.38 3.43
CA ALA A 370 24.91 21.34 2.49
C ALA A 370 23.72 20.37 2.31
N SER A 371 22.88 20.65 1.32
CA SER A 371 21.87 19.73 0.84
C SER A 371 22.57 18.53 0.21
N VAL A 372 22.58 17.39 0.91
CA VAL A 372 22.96 16.11 0.29
C VAL A 372 21.83 15.74 -0.66
N VAL A 373 22.06 15.91 -1.94
CA VAL A 373 21.22 15.38 -3.02
C VAL A 373 21.34 13.86 -2.96
N VAL A 374 20.43 13.22 -2.23
CA VAL A 374 20.09 11.83 -2.50
C VAL A 374 19.19 11.87 -3.73
N SER A 375 19.71 11.39 -4.86
CA SER A 375 18.98 11.33 -6.12
C SER A 375 17.71 10.48 -5.97
N SER A 376 16.59 11.14 -5.65
CA SER A 376 15.26 10.55 -5.73
C SER A 376 14.76 10.74 -7.16
N ASN A 377 15.14 9.84 -8.06
CA ASN A 377 14.45 9.70 -9.34
C ASN A 377 13.42 8.58 -9.22
N THR A 378 12.16 8.97 -9.41
CA THR A 378 10.99 8.11 -9.56
C THR A 378 11.25 7.02 -10.59
N SER A 379 11.28 5.76 -10.16
CA SER A 379 11.18 4.62 -11.06
C SER A 379 9.78 4.62 -11.69
N THR A 380 9.73 4.95 -12.97
CA THR A 380 8.63 4.63 -13.87
C THR A 380 8.42 3.11 -13.84
N THR A 381 7.24 2.68 -13.42
CA THR A 381 6.81 1.29 -13.48
C THR A 381 6.69 0.86 -14.94
N LEU A 382 7.67 0.09 -15.42
CA LEU A 382 7.46 -0.79 -16.57
C LEU A 382 6.63 -1.97 -16.07
N ALA A 383 5.45 -2.11 -16.67
CA ALA A 383 4.63 -3.30 -16.57
C ALA A 383 5.44 -4.48 -17.10
N ASP A 384 5.64 -5.50 -16.25
CA ASP A 384 6.10 -6.79 -16.73
C ASP A 384 5.00 -7.82 -16.49
N SER A 385 4.34 -8.12 -17.60
CA SER A 385 3.41 -9.21 -17.80
C SER A 385 4.18 -10.40 -18.35
N SER A 386 4.37 -11.45 -17.55
CA SER A 386 4.60 -12.82 -18.02
C SER A 386 4.46 -13.76 -16.83
N ILE A 387 3.38 -14.54 -16.78
CA ILE A 387 3.31 -15.93 -17.23
C ILE A 387 4.21 -16.82 -16.36
N ASP A 388 3.58 -17.50 -15.40
CA ASP A 388 3.97 -18.87 -15.06
C ASP A 388 2.70 -19.62 -14.65
N ALA A 389 2.15 -20.32 -15.65
CA ALA A 389 1.22 -21.41 -15.46
C ALA A 389 1.96 -22.69 -15.82
N SER A 390 1.98 -23.67 -14.91
CA SER A 390 1.65 -25.09 -15.16
C SER A 390 2.21 -25.99 -14.05
N ASN A 391 1.32 -26.58 -13.24
CA ASN A 391 1.15 -28.03 -13.22
C ASN A 391 0.09 -28.45 -12.20
N SER A 392 -1.09 -28.84 -12.68
CA SER A 392 -1.90 -29.86 -12.03
C SER A 392 -2.76 -30.59 -13.05
N ILE A 393 -2.51 -31.88 -13.14
CA ILE A 393 -3.20 -32.92 -13.90
C ILE A 393 -4.64 -33.08 -13.37
N THR A 394 -5.64 -33.14 -14.26
CA THR A 394 -6.69 -34.18 -14.23
C THR A 394 -7.47 -34.23 -15.55
N SER A 395 -7.62 -35.47 -16.02
CA SER A 395 -8.46 -36.05 -17.07
C SER A 395 -9.91 -35.59 -17.16
N SER A 396 -10.43 -35.45 -18.39
CA SER A 396 -11.58 -36.23 -18.89
C SER A 396 -11.90 -35.93 -20.36
N SER A 397 -12.13 -37.02 -21.10
CA SER A 397 -12.46 -37.19 -22.53
C SER A 397 -13.74 -36.47 -23.00
N VAL A 398 -13.83 -36.14 -24.31
CA VAL A 398 -14.91 -36.56 -25.26
C VAL A 398 -14.51 -36.18 -26.70
N ASN A 399 -14.69 -37.15 -27.61
CA ASN A 399 -14.50 -37.12 -29.07
C ASN A 399 -15.38 -36.09 -29.80
N VAL A 400 -14.97 -35.65 -31.01
CA VAL A 400 -15.67 -35.87 -32.31
C VAL A 400 -14.78 -35.39 -33.46
N THR A 401 -14.71 -36.21 -34.52
CA THR A 401 -13.96 -36.10 -35.77
C THR A 401 -14.76 -35.50 -36.94
N ASN A 402 -14.03 -35.20 -38.03
CA ASN A 402 -14.44 -34.89 -39.43
C ASN A 402 -14.64 -33.38 -39.73
N ASN A 403 -14.23 -32.81 -40.86
CA ASN A 403 -14.08 -33.36 -42.22
C ASN A 403 -13.13 -32.49 -43.09
N VAL A 404 -12.62 -33.09 -44.17
CA VAL A 404 -11.66 -32.57 -45.17
C VAL A 404 -12.39 -32.15 -46.48
N MET A 405 -11.69 -31.36 -47.33
CA MET A 405 -11.75 -31.22 -48.82
C MET A 405 -12.16 -29.86 -49.45
N SER A 406 -11.12 -29.09 -49.86
CA SER A 406 -10.72 -28.66 -51.23
C SER A 406 -11.69 -28.89 -52.41
N ASP A 407 -11.70 -28.18 -53.54
CA ASP A 407 -10.80 -27.19 -54.16
C ASP A 407 -11.52 -26.50 -55.35
N SER A 408 -10.95 -25.38 -55.80
CA SER A 408 -11.31 -24.62 -57.01
C SER A 408 -10.98 -25.33 -58.35
N SER A 409 -11.67 -24.94 -59.43
CA SER A 409 -11.43 -25.42 -60.81
C SER A 409 -11.44 -24.27 -61.84
N VAL A 410 -11.18 -24.65 -63.10
CA VAL A 410 -11.31 -23.90 -64.38
C VAL A 410 -9.95 -23.42 -64.93
N THR A 411 -9.48 -23.75 -66.14
CA THR A 411 -10.06 -23.58 -67.51
C THR A 411 -9.11 -24.30 -68.50
N SER A 412 -9.53 -25.18 -69.42
CA SER A 412 -10.26 -25.02 -70.70
C SER A 412 -9.50 -24.34 -71.85
N THR A 413 -9.86 -24.78 -73.07
CA THR A 413 -9.55 -24.29 -74.43
C THR A 413 -8.28 -24.84 -75.08
N ARG A 414 -8.19 -25.09 -76.39
CA ARG A 414 -8.94 -24.60 -77.56
C ARG A 414 -8.53 -25.43 -78.79
N ASN A 415 -9.41 -25.53 -79.78
CA ASN A 415 -9.09 -26.09 -81.10
C ASN A 415 -8.74 -24.96 -82.08
N THR A 416 -7.61 -25.16 -82.78
CA THR A 416 -7.31 -24.94 -84.22
C THR A 416 -7.39 -23.52 -84.81
N PHE A 417 -6.21 -22.97 -85.16
CA PHE A 417 -5.65 -22.74 -86.53
C PHE A 417 -6.11 -21.39 -87.11
N SER A 418 -5.28 -20.52 -87.69
CA SER A 418 -3.93 -20.59 -88.26
C SER A 418 -3.18 -19.28 -88.03
#